data_AF-A0A517WPA8-F1
#
_entry.id   AF-A0A517WPA8-F1
#
_cell.length_a   1.000
_cell.length_b   1.000
_cell.length_c   1.000
_cell.angle_alpha   90.00
_cell.angle_beta   90.00
_cell.angle_gamma   90.00
#
_symmetry.space_group_name_H-M   'P 1'
#
loop_
_entity.id
_entity.type
_entity.pdbx_description
1 polymer ?
#
loop_
_entity_poly.entity_id
_entity_poly.type
_entity_poly.pdbx_seq_one_letter_code
_entity_poly.pdbx_strand_id
1 'polypeptide(L)'
;MNHSNRLLRWLAPSIREEREEWKALRLKSEPAAVIESGDAQLQKLSSTYRELKQQNLELTVPKPQRTLIQLQNRIQVILERCRLYLGSEPTHSLCPPQLPILERILNSVREEQQYIKQQLLLSQTVLHYVSQFKEATQEIWTKPFCSPNYLLNLLRKIKNDDVHLTSPGEFLFLSIEDFLAVAHERFSDEDMPVYIRGLETARLIYFVSRQHEDWQKNVDFLMLAGLLHDFGWLMLKHQNPDKDASQSKLLHDERGEHPVLGAALLGGLRGFPGDSSLSEVISQHHERLDGTGYPRRLHTYALNEHSRRMAVVCRYLELKNNRRELTADGIRSYDMEEVAFAAALQLYREAKRGEWDQRTVDHTLSALDTNLPEALRETDQKNDLFSLKRFQHYRQDASHTQPMKPHIHSSSKHESVKQASENQQES
;
A
#
# COMPACT_ATOMS: atom_id res chain seq x y z
N MET A 1 23.78 20.34 -22.26
CA MET A 1 22.30 20.25 -22.25
C MET A 1 21.93 19.17 -21.26
N ASN A 2 21.44 19.59 -20.09
CA ASN A 2 21.13 18.74 -18.94
C ASN A 2 19.85 17.96 -19.20
N HIS A 3 19.93 16.63 -19.26
CA HIS A 3 18.74 15.78 -19.24
C HIS A 3 18.16 15.77 -17.82
N SER A 4 17.02 16.45 -17.69
CA SER A 4 16.24 16.63 -16.47
C SER A 4 15.80 15.30 -15.86
N ASN A 5 16.25 15.09 -14.62
CA ASN A 5 15.52 14.56 -13.45
C ASN A 5 14.61 13.33 -13.65
N ARG A 6 15.23 12.14 -13.51
CA ARG A 6 14.51 10.91 -13.17
C ARG A 6 14.39 10.82 -11.65
N LEU A 7 13.27 11.29 -11.12
CA LEU A 7 12.84 11.21 -9.73
C LEU A 7 12.19 9.83 -9.47
N LEU A 8 11.94 9.49 -8.18
CA LEU A 8 10.95 8.52 -7.63
C LEU A 8 11.48 7.33 -6.81
N ARG A 9 12.11 7.54 -5.65
CA ARG A 9 12.64 6.45 -4.78
C ARG A 9 11.58 5.68 -3.97
N TRP A 10 10.43 6.27 -3.68
CA TRP A 10 9.30 5.57 -3.07
C TRP A 10 8.57 4.62 -4.03
N LEU A 11 9.08 4.63 -5.26
CA LEU A 11 8.62 3.99 -6.47
C LEU A 11 9.88 3.55 -7.32
N ALA A 12 11.04 3.39 -6.64
CA ALA A 12 12.43 3.16 -7.12
C ALA A 12 13.07 4.22 -8.06
N PRO A 13 14.19 4.86 -7.63
CA PRO A 13 15.49 4.35 -8.07
C PRO A 13 16.72 4.58 -7.15
N SER A 14 16.69 4.36 -5.82
CA SER A 14 17.98 4.43 -5.07
C SER A 14 19.00 3.41 -5.52
N ILE A 15 18.52 2.24 -5.96
CA ILE A 15 19.35 1.11 -6.40
C ILE A 15 19.91 1.37 -7.78
N ARG A 16 19.09 1.90 -8.69
CA ARG A 16 19.53 2.17 -10.05
C ARG A 16 20.46 3.37 -10.09
N GLU A 17 20.14 4.44 -9.35
CA GLU A 17 21.06 5.56 -9.16
C GLU A 17 22.35 5.08 -8.52
N GLU A 18 22.32 4.37 -7.39
CA GLU A 18 23.53 3.81 -6.79
C GLU A 18 24.32 2.92 -7.76
N ARG A 19 23.66 2.03 -8.53
CA ARG A 19 24.31 1.20 -9.55
C ARG A 19 24.93 2.04 -10.67
N GLU A 20 24.25 3.08 -11.15
CA GLU A 20 24.78 3.99 -12.18
C GLU A 20 25.92 4.85 -11.62
N GLU A 21 25.84 5.31 -10.37
CA GLU A 21 26.93 6.02 -9.68
C GLU A 21 28.14 5.10 -9.50
N TRP A 22 27.96 3.83 -9.16
CA TRP A 22 29.08 2.87 -9.13
C TRP A 22 29.64 2.56 -10.51
N LYS A 23 28.84 2.59 -11.58
CA LYS A 23 29.35 2.47 -12.95
C LYS A 23 30.16 3.73 -13.31
N ALA A 24 29.62 4.91 -13.02
CA ALA A 24 30.27 6.19 -13.23
C ALA A 24 31.58 6.30 -12.45
N LEU A 25 31.61 5.85 -11.19
CA LEU A 25 32.81 5.85 -10.35
C LEU A 25 33.92 4.98 -10.96
N ARG A 26 33.56 3.85 -11.58
CA ARG A 26 34.51 2.90 -12.19
C ARG A 26 35.00 3.32 -13.57
N LEU A 27 34.31 4.22 -14.25
CA LEU A 27 34.75 4.77 -15.52
C LEU A 27 35.94 5.71 -15.26
N LYS A 28 37.16 5.22 -15.51
CA LYS A 28 38.36 6.06 -15.47
C LYS A 28 38.28 7.10 -16.58
N SER A 29 38.27 8.38 -16.22
CA SER A 29 38.62 9.46 -17.15
C SER A 29 40.10 9.31 -17.54
N GLU A 30 40.48 9.80 -18.73
CA GLU A 30 41.87 10.01 -19.19
C GLU A 30 42.81 10.50 -18.07
N PRO A 31 44.14 10.26 -18.12
CA PRO A 31 45.02 10.22 -16.95
C PRO A 31 44.90 11.47 -16.07
N ALA A 32 44.04 11.37 -15.06
CA ALA A 32 43.81 12.41 -14.06
C ALA A 32 44.77 12.17 -12.89
N ALA A 33 45.30 13.26 -12.34
CA ALA A 33 46.16 13.19 -11.17
C ALA A 33 45.41 12.57 -9.98
N VAL A 34 46.08 11.66 -9.28
CA VAL A 34 45.57 11.05 -8.06
C VAL A 34 45.46 12.12 -6.98
N ILE A 35 44.35 12.14 -6.25
CA ILE A 35 44.12 13.05 -5.13
C ILE A 35 45.07 12.70 -3.99
N GLU A 36 45.72 13.72 -3.42
CA GLU A 36 46.56 13.58 -2.23
C GLU A 36 45.72 13.34 -0.98
N SER A 37 46.27 12.60 -0.01
CA SER A 37 45.60 12.28 1.26
C SER A 37 45.23 13.50 2.11
N GLY A 38 45.85 14.66 1.86
CA GLY A 38 45.58 15.93 2.53
C GLY A 38 44.36 16.70 1.98
N ASP A 39 43.71 16.23 0.91
CA ASP A 39 42.59 16.94 0.30
C ASP A 39 41.38 17.07 1.26
N ALA A 40 40.88 18.29 1.41
CA ALA A 40 39.83 18.62 2.36
C ALA A 40 38.50 17.94 2.03
N GLN A 41 38.17 17.78 0.74
CA GLN A 41 36.94 17.14 0.30
C GLN A 41 37.00 15.63 0.54
N LEU A 42 38.14 15.00 0.26
CA LEU A 42 38.38 13.59 0.58
C LEU A 42 38.28 13.33 2.09
N GLN A 43 38.87 14.18 2.93
CA GLN A 43 38.76 14.06 4.39
C GLN A 43 37.33 14.18 4.90
N LYS A 44 36.54 15.11 4.34
CA LYS A 44 35.11 15.26 4.65
C LYS A 44 34.35 13.97 4.32
N LEU A 45 34.55 13.41 3.11
CA LEU A 45 33.89 12.17 2.70
C LEU A 45 34.28 10.97 3.58
N SER A 46 35.56 10.85 3.94
CA SER A 46 36.04 9.81 4.87
C SER A 46 35.45 9.95 6.27
N SER A 47 35.19 11.18 6.72
CA SER A 47 34.46 11.42 7.98
C SER A 47 33.00 10.98 7.87
N THR A 48 32.29 11.41 6.82
CA THR A 48 30.89 11.02 6.57
C THR A 48 30.73 9.51 6.43
N TYR A 49 31.64 8.83 5.72
CA TYR A 49 31.64 7.38 5.62
C TYR A 49 31.76 6.70 7.01
N ARG A 50 32.68 7.15 7.87
CA ARG A 50 32.84 6.58 9.22
C ARG A 50 31.59 6.77 10.07
N GLU A 51 30.98 7.95 9.99
CA GLU A 51 29.73 8.25 10.69
C GLU A 51 28.60 7.31 10.24
N LEU A 52 28.36 7.20 8.93
CA LEU A 52 27.31 6.33 8.38
C LEU A 52 27.56 4.85 8.69
N LYS A 53 28.83 4.41 8.69
CA LYS A 53 29.21 3.06 9.09
C LYS A 53 28.88 2.79 10.56
N GLN A 54 29.22 3.72 11.44
CA GLN A 54 28.90 3.60 12.87
C GLN A 54 27.38 3.56 13.09
N GLN A 55 26.64 4.47 12.45
CA GLN A 55 25.18 4.48 12.52
C GLN A 55 24.55 3.18 12.02
N ASN A 56 25.12 2.53 11.00
CA ASN A 56 24.61 1.24 10.50
C ASN A 56 24.80 0.10 11.50
N LEU A 57 25.92 0.12 12.23
CA LEU A 57 26.24 -0.89 13.26
C LEU A 57 25.34 -0.76 14.49
N GLU A 58 24.99 0.47 14.87
CA GLU A 58 24.11 0.76 16.01
C GLU A 58 22.63 0.55 15.69
N LEU A 59 22.24 0.62 14.42
CA LEU A 59 20.86 0.45 13.98
C LEU A 59 20.40 -1.00 14.22
N THR A 60 19.42 -1.18 15.11
CA THR A 60 18.85 -2.49 15.42
C THR A 60 17.46 -2.62 14.80
N VAL A 61 17.26 -3.62 13.94
CA VAL A 61 15.97 -3.93 13.30
C VAL A 61 15.38 -5.22 13.93
N PRO A 62 14.11 -5.21 14.40
CA PRO A 62 13.48 -6.40 14.94
C PRO A 62 13.42 -7.56 13.94
N LYS A 63 13.64 -8.80 14.42
CA LYS A 63 13.70 -10.01 13.57
C LYS A 63 12.49 -10.23 12.65
N PRO A 64 11.24 -9.90 13.04
CA PRO A 64 10.10 -10.04 12.14
C PRO A 64 10.16 -9.14 10.90
N GLN A 65 10.90 -8.03 10.95
CA GLN A 65 10.97 -7.04 9.87
C GLN A 65 12.01 -7.40 8.82
N ARG A 66 11.78 -8.52 8.14
CA ARG A 66 12.69 -9.12 7.15
C ARG A 66 13.08 -8.17 6.03
N THR A 67 12.15 -7.36 5.54
CA THR A 67 12.36 -6.40 4.44
C THR A 67 13.27 -5.25 4.88
N LEU A 68 13.12 -4.75 6.11
CA LEU A 68 14.04 -3.75 6.66
C LEU A 68 15.43 -4.32 6.93
N ILE A 69 15.52 -5.58 7.39
CA ILE A 69 16.80 -6.27 7.56
C ILE A 69 17.53 -6.40 6.21
N GLN A 70 16.81 -6.77 5.14
CA GLN A 70 17.38 -6.81 3.78
C GLN A 70 17.90 -5.44 3.35
N LEU A 71 17.15 -4.37 3.62
CA LEU A 71 17.58 -3.01 3.32
C LEU A 71 18.84 -2.61 4.09
N GLN A 72 18.91 -2.93 5.38
CA GLN A 72 20.09 -2.69 6.21
C GLN A 72 21.32 -3.48 5.70
N ASN A 73 21.13 -4.74 5.31
CA ASN A 73 22.20 -5.56 4.74
C ASN A 73 22.72 -4.96 3.42
N ARG A 74 21.85 -4.39 2.59
CA ARG A 74 22.25 -3.69 1.38
C ARG A 74 23.08 -2.45 1.69
N ILE A 75 22.68 -1.64 2.67
CA ILE A 75 23.47 -0.49 3.15
C ILE A 75 24.87 -0.96 3.58
N GLN A 76 24.95 -2.07 4.32
CA GLN A 76 26.22 -2.66 4.74
C GLN A 76 27.12 -3.00 3.54
N VAL A 77 26.55 -3.60 2.48
CA VAL A 77 27.31 -3.90 1.24
C VAL A 77 27.84 -2.63 0.58
N ILE A 78 27.04 -1.57 0.50
CA ILE A 78 27.45 -0.28 -0.08
C ILE A 78 28.61 0.32 0.74
N LEU A 79 28.49 0.33 2.07
CA LEU A 79 29.52 0.83 2.96
C LEU A 79 30.84 0.04 2.84
N GLU A 80 30.77 -1.29 2.69
CA GLU A 80 31.97 -2.11 2.48
C GLU A 80 32.63 -1.85 1.11
N ARG A 81 31.87 -1.44 0.09
CA ARG A 81 32.45 -0.95 -1.17
C ARG A 81 33.10 0.42 -1.00
N CYS A 82 32.45 1.34 -0.28
CA CYS A 82 33.02 2.66 0.04
C CYS A 82 34.34 2.55 0.82
N ARG A 83 34.48 1.53 1.67
CA ARG A 83 35.72 1.24 2.43
C ARG A 83 36.95 1.15 1.53
N LEU A 84 36.81 0.67 0.29
CA LEU A 84 37.93 0.53 -0.65
C LEU A 84 38.56 1.88 -1.04
N TYR A 85 37.80 2.96 -0.92
CA TYR A 85 38.18 4.33 -1.30
C TYR A 85 38.34 5.27 -0.10
N LEU A 86 37.50 5.11 0.94
CA LEU A 86 37.37 6.03 2.07
C LEU A 86 37.75 5.39 3.43
N GLY A 87 38.21 4.15 3.42
CA GLY A 87 38.68 3.43 4.62
C GLY A 87 39.96 4.02 5.21
N SER A 88 40.36 3.51 6.38
CA SER A 88 41.65 3.86 6.99
C SER A 88 42.85 3.47 6.12
N GLU A 89 42.71 2.39 5.35
CA GLU A 89 43.68 1.88 4.40
C GLU A 89 42.99 1.67 3.04
N PRO A 90 42.84 2.73 2.22
CA PRO A 90 42.18 2.62 0.93
C PRO A 90 43.05 1.83 -0.05
N THR A 91 42.41 0.93 -0.80
CA THR A 91 43.08 0.11 -1.83
C THR A 91 42.94 0.70 -3.23
N HIS A 92 42.01 1.64 -3.40
CA HIS A 92 41.72 2.30 -4.66
C HIS A 92 42.04 3.79 -4.57
N SER A 93 42.78 4.28 -5.55
CA SER A 93 43.08 5.71 -5.71
C SER A 93 41.88 6.45 -6.33
N LEU A 94 41.72 7.73 -5.97
CA LEU A 94 40.66 8.60 -6.48
C LEU A 94 41.24 9.76 -7.29
N CYS A 95 40.43 10.24 -8.24
CA CYS A 95 40.66 11.46 -9.02
C CYS A 95 39.56 12.49 -8.70
N PRO A 96 39.79 13.82 -8.89
CA PRO A 96 38.82 14.87 -8.53
C PRO A 96 37.38 14.65 -9.04
N PRO A 97 37.13 14.17 -10.28
CA PRO A 97 35.76 13.94 -10.77
C PRO A 97 34.98 12.84 -10.03
N GLN A 98 35.67 11.98 -9.27
CA GLN A 98 35.05 10.86 -8.55
C GLN A 98 34.53 11.27 -7.17
N LEU A 99 35.00 12.37 -6.59
CA LEU A 99 34.57 12.81 -5.26
C LEU A 99 33.07 13.14 -5.20
N PRO A 100 32.48 13.89 -6.16
CA PRO A 100 31.03 14.14 -6.16
C PRO A 100 30.19 12.88 -6.34
N ILE A 101 30.72 11.86 -7.03
CA ILE A 101 30.05 10.57 -7.21
C ILE A 101 29.97 9.83 -5.86
N LEU A 102 31.09 9.76 -5.13
CA LEU A 102 31.11 9.19 -3.78
C LEU A 102 30.21 9.94 -2.81
N GLU A 103 30.15 11.27 -2.90
CA GLU A 103 29.24 12.08 -2.09
C GLU A 103 27.77 11.69 -2.31
N ARG A 104 27.36 11.51 -3.57
CA ARG A 104 26.00 11.04 -3.90
C ARG A 104 25.73 9.64 -3.36
N ILE A 105 26.67 8.71 -3.48
CA ILE A 105 26.54 7.36 -2.91
C ILE A 105 26.34 7.42 -1.38
N LEU A 106 27.13 8.21 -0.66
CA LEU A 106 27.00 8.37 0.79
C LEU A 106 25.67 9.06 1.19
N ASN A 107 25.21 10.04 0.40
CA ASN A 107 23.89 10.64 0.61
C ASN A 107 22.77 9.61 0.42
N SER A 108 22.84 8.75 -0.60
CA SER A 108 21.89 7.66 -0.79
C SER A 108 21.87 6.69 0.40
N VAL A 109 23.02 6.39 1.01
CA VAL A 109 23.12 5.58 2.24
C VAL A 109 22.42 6.27 3.41
N ARG A 110 22.68 7.57 3.62
CA ARG A 110 22.05 8.36 4.70
C ARG A 110 20.52 8.32 4.59
N GLU A 111 20.01 8.51 3.39
CA GLU A 111 18.57 8.47 3.11
C GLU A 111 17.96 7.08 3.41
N GLU A 112 18.63 5.97 3.06
CA GLU A 112 18.13 4.63 3.42
C GLU A 112 18.11 4.44 4.95
N GLN A 113 19.15 4.87 5.66
CA GLN A 113 19.20 4.76 7.12
C GLN A 113 18.10 5.58 7.79
N GLN A 114 17.82 6.78 7.28
CA GLN A 114 16.71 7.60 7.74
C GLN A 114 15.36 6.91 7.49
N TYR A 115 15.19 6.31 6.32
CA TYR A 115 13.97 5.58 5.97
C TYR A 115 13.72 4.37 6.89
N ILE A 116 14.75 3.57 7.20
CA ILE A 116 14.63 2.46 8.16
C ILE A 116 14.17 3.01 9.53
N LYS A 117 14.77 4.10 10.02
CA LYS A 117 14.39 4.71 11.30
C LYS A 117 12.92 5.17 11.29
N GLN A 118 12.46 5.78 10.19
CA GLN A 118 11.06 6.18 10.01
C GLN A 118 10.11 4.96 10.06
N GLN A 119 10.44 3.86 9.37
CA GLN A 119 9.63 2.64 9.37
C GLN A 119 9.55 1.97 10.75
N LEU A 120 10.64 2.02 11.53
CA LEU A 120 10.65 1.54 12.91
C LEU A 120 9.75 2.41 13.81
N LEU A 121 9.80 3.74 13.67
CA LEU A 121 8.93 4.66 14.41
C LEU A 121 7.44 4.49 14.02
N LEU A 122 7.18 4.36 12.72
CA LEU A 122 5.86 4.06 12.17
C LEU A 122 5.29 2.78 12.79
N SER A 123 6.09 1.71 12.87
CA SER A 123 5.67 0.47 13.52
C SER A 123 5.27 0.67 14.98
N GLN A 124 6.05 1.44 15.75
CA GLN A 124 5.75 1.70 17.17
C GLN A 124 4.46 2.51 17.36
N THR A 125 4.28 3.58 16.58
CA THR A 125 3.10 4.45 16.66
C THR A 125 1.83 3.71 16.24
N VAL A 126 1.89 2.87 15.20
CA VAL A 126 0.72 2.10 14.74
C VAL A 126 0.30 1.05 15.76
N LEU A 127 1.22 0.39 16.47
CA LEU A 127 0.83 -0.53 17.57
C LEU A 127 0.02 0.19 18.65
N HIS A 128 0.32 1.46 18.93
CA HIS A 128 -0.46 2.28 19.85
C HIS A 128 -1.86 2.58 19.29
N TYR A 129 -1.94 2.99 18.02
CA TYR A 129 -3.22 3.26 17.37
C TYR A 129 -4.11 2.02 17.24
N VAL A 130 -3.54 0.85 16.93
CA VAL A 130 -4.32 -0.39 16.85
C VAL A 130 -4.95 -0.71 18.21
N SER A 131 -4.22 -0.54 19.31
CA SER A 131 -4.78 -0.75 20.65
C SER A 131 -5.97 0.18 20.92
N GLN A 132 -5.83 1.47 20.60
CA GLN A 132 -6.91 2.45 20.77
C GLN A 132 -8.08 2.20 19.82
N PHE A 133 -7.79 1.74 18.61
CA PHE A 133 -8.80 1.43 17.61
C PHE A 133 -9.66 0.25 18.04
N LYS A 134 -9.04 -0.83 18.52
CA LYS A 134 -9.75 -1.98 19.08
C LYS A 134 -10.68 -1.56 20.21
N GLU A 135 -10.18 -0.81 21.18
CA GLU A 135 -10.99 -0.26 22.28
C GLU A 135 -12.17 0.58 21.77
N ALA A 136 -11.91 1.49 20.81
CA ALA A 136 -12.93 2.35 20.21
C ALA A 136 -14.02 1.58 19.46
N THR A 137 -13.76 0.34 19.04
CA THR A 137 -14.72 -0.50 18.32
C THR A 137 -15.39 -1.58 19.17
N GLN A 138 -15.05 -1.70 20.46
CA GLN A 138 -15.70 -2.68 21.35
C GLN A 138 -17.22 -2.48 21.43
N GLU A 139 -17.68 -1.23 21.38
CA GLU A 139 -19.11 -0.91 21.43
C GLU A 139 -19.88 -1.42 20.20
N ILE A 140 -19.23 -1.50 19.03
CA ILE A 140 -19.85 -2.02 17.79
C ILE A 140 -20.36 -3.45 18.01
N TRP A 141 -19.66 -4.23 18.83
CA TRP A 141 -19.99 -5.64 19.08
C TRP A 141 -20.89 -5.85 20.29
N THR A 142 -20.80 -4.96 21.27
CA THR A 142 -21.38 -5.18 22.62
C THR A 142 -22.63 -4.36 22.88
N LYS A 143 -22.88 -3.32 22.08
CA LYS A 143 -23.99 -2.40 22.30
C LYS A 143 -24.90 -2.32 21.08
N PRO A 144 -26.22 -2.11 21.27
CA PRO A 144 -27.14 -1.84 20.18
C PRO A 144 -26.94 -0.46 19.53
N PHE A 145 -26.18 0.43 20.19
CA PHE A 145 -25.81 1.75 19.73
C PHE A 145 -24.35 2.02 20.11
N CYS A 146 -23.54 2.49 19.16
CA CYS A 146 -22.14 2.87 19.38
C CYS A 146 -22.00 4.38 19.31
N SER A 147 -21.33 4.99 20.30
CA SER A 147 -20.96 6.40 20.18
C SER A 147 -19.81 6.54 19.17
N PRO A 148 -19.87 7.47 18.21
CA PRO A 148 -18.77 7.70 17.27
C PRO A 148 -17.55 8.34 17.96
N ASN A 149 -17.72 8.85 19.19
CA ASN A 149 -16.77 9.77 19.81
C ASN A 149 -15.38 9.16 19.98
N TYR A 150 -15.27 7.88 20.35
CA TYR A 150 -13.97 7.22 20.48
C TYR A 150 -13.24 7.11 19.14
N LEU A 151 -13.95 6.75 18.07
CA LEU A 151 -13.40 6.71 16.71
C LEU A 151 -13.04 8.11 16.20
N LEU A 152 -13.91 9.11 16.40
CA LEU A 152 -13.63 10.49 16.02
C LEU A 152 -12.46 11.09 16.82
N ASN A 153 -12.30 10.72 18.09
CA ASN A 153 -11.15 11.11 18.92
C ASN A 153 -9.86 10.47 18.37
N LEU A 154 -9.91 9.19 17.98
CA LEU A 154 -8.79 8.51 17.34
C LEU A 154 -8.41 9.19 16.02
N LEU A 155 -9.38 9.53 15.16
CA LEU A 155 -9.13 10.27 13.92
C LEU A 155 -8.48 11.63 14.18
N ARG A 156 -8.99 12.40 15.16
CA ARG A 156 -8.39 13.68 15.55
C ARG A 156 -6.95 13.51 16.02
N LYS A 157 -6.67 12.47 16.80
CA LYS A 157 -5.31 12.15 17.23
C LYS A 157 -4.40 11.79 16.05
N ILE A 158 -4.82 10.88 15.17
CA ILE A 158 -4.06 10.51 13.95
C ILE A 158 -3.76 11.76 13.12
N LYS A 159 -4.75 12.63 12.88
CA LYS A 159 -4.56 13.86 12.10
C LYS A 159 -3.52 14.81 12.72
N ASN A 160 -3.57 14.98 14.03
CA ASN A 160 -2.64 15.84 14.76
C ASN A 160 -1.23 15.28 14.76
N ASP A 161 -1.10 13.98 15.06
CA ASP A 161 0.19 13.30 15.12
C ASP A 161 0.79 13.18 13.72
N ASP A 162 -0.01 12.96 12.67
CA ASP A 162 0.48 12.77 11.29
C ASP A 162 0.67 14.07 10.50
N VAL A 163 0.34 15.23 11.07
CA VAL A 163 0.36 16.52 10.35
C VAL A 163 1.72 16.83 9.72
N HIS A 164 2.80 16.34 10.34
CA HIS A 164 4.18 16.57 9.93
C HIS A 164 4.74 15.53 8.97
N LEU A 165 4.01 14.44 8.71
CA LEU A 165 4.45 13.38 7.81
C LEU A 165 4.31 13.87 6.37
N THR A 166 5.38 13.85 5.59
CA THR A 166 5.41 14.41 4.24
C THR A 166 5.78 13.39 3.18
N SER A 167 6.28 12.22 3.58
CA SER A 167 6.71 11.16 2.68
C SER A 167 5.90 9.86 2.89
N PRO A 168 5.64 9.08 1.82
CA PRO A 168 4.79 7.90 1.86
C PRO A 168 5.00 6.93 3.03
N GLY A 169 6.23 6.62 3.42
CA GLY A 169 6.51 5.66 4.49
C GLY A 169 7.05 6.29 5.75
N GLU A 170 6.63 7.52 5.98
CA GLU A 170 6.30 7.91 7.34
C GLU A 170 4.92 7.39 7.75
N PHE A 171 4.03 7.04 6.81
CA PHE A 171 2.65 6.60 7.10
C PHE A 171 2.21 5.27 6.46
N LEU A 172 2.87 4.80 5.40
CA LEU A 172 2.68 3.48 4.78
C LEU A 172 3.82 2.53 5.16
N PHE A 173 3.46 1.27 5.38
CA PHE A 173 4.46 0.25 5.67
C PHE A 173 5.18 -0.20 4.42
N LEU A 174 6.49 -0.43 4.51
CA LEU A 174 7.25 -1.08 3.46
C LEU A 174 6.71 -2.50 3.19
N SER A 175 6.36 -3.24 4.26
CA SER A 175 5.77 -4.56 4.20
C SER A 175 4.72 -4.68 5.31
N ILE A 176 3.45 -4.77 4.92
CA ILE A 176 2.36 -5.01 5.89
C ILE A 176 2.50 -6.39 6.55
N GLU A 177 3.01 -7.39 5.83
CA GLU A 177 3.27 -8.74 6.34
C GLU A 177 4.29 -8.71 7.48
N ASP A 178 5.39 -7.98 7.29
CA ASP A 178 6.44 -7.81 8.29
C ASP A 178 5.89 -7.10 9.54
N PHE A 179 5.08 -6.07 9.33
CA PHE A 179 4.45 -5.35 10.43
C PHE A 179 3.44 -6.22 11.17
N LEU A 180 2.64 -7.03 10.46
CA LEU A 180 1.74 -8.00 11.09
C LEU A 180 2.51 -8.99 11.96
N ALA A 181 3.66 -9.47 11.50
CA ALA A 181 4.52 -10.34 12.29
C ALA A 181 5.03 -9.64 13.58
N VAL A 182 5.38 -8.35 13.52
CA VAL A 182 5.69 -7.54 14.73
C VAL A 182 4.46 -7.39 15.62
N ALA A 183 3.29 -7.14 15.06
CA ALA A 183 2.05 -6.97 15.81
C ALA A 183 1.67 -8.25 16.56
N HIS A 184 1.88 -9.42 15.96
CA HIS A 184 1.63 -10.72 16.60
C HIS A 184 2.56 -11.04 17.77
N GLU A 185 3.76 -10.45 17.83
CA GLU A 185 4.62 -10.57 19.02
C GLU A 185 4.02 -9.83 20.23
N ARG A 186 3.17 -8.83 20.00
CA ARG A 186 2.55 -8.00 21.04
C ARG A 186 1.09 -8.35 21.32
N PHE A 187 0.36 -8.78 20.30
CA PHE A 187 -1.08 -9.03 20.36
C PHE A 187 -1.39 -10.46 19.94
N SER A 188 -2.00 -11.23 20.84
CA SER A 188 -2.57 -12.55 20.55
C SER A 188 -3.97 -12.42 19.96
N ASP A 189 -4.08 -11.73 18.82
CA ASP A 189 -5.35 -11.51 18.12
C ASP A 189 -5.17 -11.79 16.62
N GLU A 190 -6.01 -12.67 16.08
CA GLU A 190 -5.99 -13.08 14.68
C GLU A 190 -6.64 -12.05 13.74
N ASP A 191 -7.38 -11.09 14.29
CA ASP A 191 -8.09 -10.05 13.56
C ASP A 191 -7.26 -8.78 13.30
N MET A 192 -6.02 -8.76 13.78
CA MET A 192 -5.07 -7.65 13.58
C MET A 192 -4.94 -7.17 12.12
N PRO A 193 -4.97 -8.05 11.08
CA PRO A 193 -4.99 -7.60 9.68
C PRO A 193 -6.08 -6.58 9.35
N VAL A 194 -7.31 -6.75 9.88
CA VAL A 194 -8.44 -5.86 9.60
C VAL A 194 -8.17 -4.46 10.14
N TYR A 195 -7.73 -4.37 11.40
CA TYR A 195 -7.44 -3.09 12.05
C TYR A 195 -6.27 -2.36 11.38
N ILE A 196 -5.23 -3.10 10.99
CA ILE A 196 -4.02 -2.53 10.39
C ILE A 196 -4.29 -2.01 8.98
N ARG A 197 -5.04 -2.76 8.16
CA ARG A 197 -5.48 -2.28 6.83
C ARG A 197 -6.38 -1.07 6.94
N GLY A 198 -7.29 -1.06 7.93
CA GLY A 198 -8.12 0.11 8.21
C GLY A 198 -7.30 1.35 8.52
N LEU A 199 -6.28 1.23 9.38
CA LEU A 199 -5.37 2.33 9.72
C LEU A 199 -4.54 2.80 8.51
N GLU A 200 -3.97 1.88 7.73
CA GLU A 200 -3.20 2.24 6.53
C GLU A 200 -4.07 3.01 5.52
N THR A 201 -5.31 2.56 5.32
CA THR A 201 -6.31 3.20 4.45
C THR A 201 -6.67 4.59 4.95
N ALA A 202 -7.02 4.74 6.23
CA ALA A 202 -7.37 6.04 6.81
C ALA A 202 -6.23 7.05 6.73
N ARG A 203 -4.98 6.62 6.95
CA ARG A 203 -3.81 7.49 6.86
C ARG A 203 -3.51 7.92 5.43
N LEU A 204 -3.66 7.02 4.44
CA LEU A 204 -3.52 7.38 3.04
C LEU A 204 -4.61 8.39 2.61
N ILE A 205 -5.86 8.19 3.03
CA ILE A 205 -6.95 9.16 2.78
C ILE A 205 -6.60 10.53 3.36
N TYR A 206 -6.15 10.58 4.62
CA TYR A 206 -5.74 11.84 5.23
C TYR A 206 -4.58 12.48 4.45
N PHE A 207 -3.59 11.69 4.07
CA PHE A 207 -2.43 12.16 3.33
C PHE A 207 -2.84 12.80 1.99
N VAL A 208 -3.68 12.13 1.21
CA VAL A 208 -4.23 12.67 -0.06
C VAL A 208 -5.07 13.93 0.20
N SER A 209 -5.87 13.93 1.26
CA SER A 209 -6.76 15.05 1.58
C SER A 209 -6.03 16.36 1.88
N ARG A 210 -4.84 16.30 2.49
CA ARG A 210 -4.03 17.49 2.76
C ARG A 210 -3.55 18.19 1.49
N GLN A 211 -3.49 17.46 0.37
CA GLN A 211 -2.96 17.96 -0.90
C GLN A 211 -4.07 18.37 -1.88
N HIS A 212 -5.30 17.88 -1.71
CA HIS A 212 -6.40 18.09 -2.64
C HIS A 212 -7.66 18.60 -1.93
N GLU A 213 -8.11 19.81 -2.24
CA GLU A 213 -9.25 20.49 -1.58
C GLU A 213 -10.55 19.65 -1.63
N ASP A 214 -10.80 18.97 -2.76
CA ASP A 214 -12.00 18.13 -2.95
C ASP A 214 -12.14 17.01 -1.91
N TRP A 215 -11.03 16.57 -1.33
CA TRP A 215 -11.00 15.53 -0.31
C TRP A 215 -11.15 16.10 1.11
N GLN A 216 -10.81 17.37 1.33
CA GLN A 216 -10.79 17.99 2.66
C GLN A 216 -12.17 18.10 3.28
N LYS A 217 -13.19 18.43 2.47
CA LYS A 217 -14.56 18.67 2.95
C LYS A 217 -15.16 17.48 3.70
N ASN A 218 -14.75 16.26 3.33
CA ASN A 218 -15.29 15.00 3.86
C ASN A 218 -14.18 14.09 4.42
N VAL A 219 -13.04 14.68 4.82
CA VAL A 219 -11.88 13.90 5.27
C VAL A 219 -12.20 13.00 6.46
N ASP A 220 -12.87 13.52 7.49
CA ASP A 220 -13.18 12.73 8.69
C ASP A 220 -14.13 11.55 8.37
N PHE A 221 -15.08 11.77 7.44
CA PHE A 221 -15.97 10.72 6.95
C PHE A 221 -15.22 9.65 6.15
N LEU A 222 -14.36 10.05 5.21
CA LEU A 222 -13.58 9.11 4.40
C LEU A 222 -12.55 8.34 5.26
N MET A 223 -11.89 9.00 6.21
CA MET A 223 -10.98 8.32 7.14
C MET A 223 -11.73 7.30 8.01
N LEU A 224 -12.92 7.64 8.50
CA LEU A 224 -13.77 6.71 9.24
C LEU A 224 -14.17 5.50 8.39
N ALA A 225 -14.63 5.74 7.16
CA ALA A 225 -14.95 4.66 6.22
C ALA A 225 -13.70 3.81 5.94
N GLY A 226 -12.52 4.42 5.85
CA GLY A 226 -11.24 3.75 5.66
C GLY A 226 -10.87 2.86 6.84
N LEU A 227 -11.09 3.31 8.08
CA LEU A 227 -10.89 2.49 9.28
C LEU A 227 -11.77 1.24 9.27
N LEU A 228 -13.01 1.35 8.77
CA LEU A 228 -14.06 0.36 8.98
C LEU A 228 -14.40 -0.50 7.76
N HIS A 229 -13.88 -0.20 6.56
CA HIS A 229 -14.29 -0.85 5.31
C HIS A 229 -14.25 -2.40 5.36
N ASP A 230 -13.21 -2.94 5.98
CA ASP A 230 -12.96 -4.39 6.06
C ASP A 230 -13.61 -5.09 7.26
N PHE A 231 -14.40 -4.40 8.09
CA PHE A 231 -14.96 -4.98 9.31
C PHE A 231 -15.86 -6.20 9.06
N GLY A 232 -16.40 -6.35 7.85
CA GLY A 232 -17.12 -7.56 7.45
C GLY A 232 -16.30 -8.85 7.57
N TRP A 233 -14.97 -8.78 7.48
CA TRP A 233 -14.09 -9.95 7.65
C TRP A 233 -14.17 -10.54 9.05
N LEU A 234 -14.48 -9.71 10.05
CA LEU A 234 -14.64 -10.13 11.45
C LEU A 234 -15.90 -11.01 11.64
N MET A 235 -16.84 -10.96 10.68
CA MET A 235 -18.05 -11.77 10.67
C MET A 235 -17.90 -13.10 9.93
N LEU A 236 -16.82 -13.29 9.18
CA LEU A 236 -16.55 -14.54 8.47
C LEU A 236 -15.96 -15.58 9.44
N LYS A 237 -16.59 -16.75 9.52
CA LYS A 237 -16.13 -17.86 10.37
C LYS A 237 -14.89 -18.54 9.76
N HIS A 238 -13.88 -18.82 10.58
CA HIS A 238 -12.78 -19.70 10.19
C HIS A 238 -13.29 -21.13 10.01
N GLN A 239 -13.10 -21.73 8.83
CA GLN A 239 -13.48 -23.13 8.61
C GLN A 239 -12.31 -24.12 8.80
N ASN A 240 -11.06 -23.66 8.70
CA ASN A 240 -9.89 -24.52 8.82
C ASN A 240 -8.91 -23.99 9.88
N PRO A 241 -8.79 -24.65 11.05
CA PRO A 241 -7.82 -24.31 12.09
C PRO A 241 -6.37 -24.67 11.72
N ASP A 242 -6.16 -25.53 10.71
CA ASP A 242 -4.83 -26.02 10.28
C ASP A 242 -4.16 -25.16 9.19
N LYS A 243 -4.84 -24.13 8.67
CA LYS A 243 -4.25 -23.15 7.75
C LYS A 243 -4.07 -21.83 8.49
N ASP A 244 -3.04 -21.07 8.14
CA ASP A 244 -2.81 -19.70 8.62
C ASP A 244 -4.15 -18.93 8.59
N ALA A 245 -4.67 -18.55 9.75
CA ALA A 245 -6.04 -18.10 9.96
C ALA A 245 -6.37 -16.86 9.09
N SER A 246 -5.35 -16.06 8.80
CA SER A 246 -5.38 -14.93 7.88
C SER A 246 -5.62 -15.36 6.43
N GLN A 247 -4.88 -16.35 5.93
CA GLN A 247 -5.06 -16.94 4.60
C GLN A 247 -6.41 -17.66 4.49
N SER A 248 -6.87 -18.30 5.57
CA SER A 248 -8.16 -19.00 5.64
C SER A 248 -9.36 -18.05 5.48
N LYS A 249 -9.30 -16.84 6.06
CA LYS A 249 -10.31 -15.77 5.89
C LYS A 249 -10.29 -15.18 4.47
N LEU A 250 -9.10 -14.88 3.94
CA LEU A 250 -8.91 -14.41 2.55
C LEU A 250 -9.47 -15.37 1.49
N LEU A 251 -9.28 -16.68 1.70
CA LEU A 251 -9.85 -17.72 0.83
C LEU A 251 -11.37 -17.85 0.91
N HIS A 252 -12.02 -17.38 1.99
CA HIS A 252 -13.48 -17.50 2.14
C HIS A 252 -14.23 -16.32 1.52
N ASP A 253 -13.58 -15.16 1.41
CA ASP A 253 -14.17 -14.00 0.76
C ASP A 253 -14.05 -14.02 -0.78
N GLU A 254 -13.84 -15.19 -1.39
CA GLU A 254 -13.82 -15.39 -2.86
C GLU A 254 -15.09 -14.88 -3.57
N ARG A 255 -16.17 -14.64 -2.81
CA ARG A 255 -17.46 -14.13 -3.30
C ARG A 255 -17.65 -12.63 -3.06
N GLY A 256 -16.73 -11.96 -2.37
CA GLY A 256 -16.88 -10.56 -1.97
C GLY A 256 -18.04 -10.35 -1.00
N GLU A 257 -18.13 -11.19 0.03
CA GLU A 257 -19.19 -11.14 1.05
C GLU A 257 -18.91 -10.05 2.09
N HIS A 258 -17.64 -9.77 2.39
CA HIS A 258 -17.29 -8.84 3.45
C HIS A 258 -17.78 -7.40 3.27
N PRO A 259 -17.88 -6.80 2.05
CA PRO A 259 -18.40 -5.45 1.92
C PRO A 259 -19.88 -5.42 2.31
N VAL A 260 -20.62 -6.50 2.01
CA VAL A 260 -22.03 -6.66 2.37
C VAL A 260 -22.18 -6.83 3.88
N LEU A 261 -21.37 -7.72 4.49
CA LEU A 261 -21.40 -7.97 5.93
C LEU A 261 -20.98 -6.73 6.73
N GLY A 262 -19.94 -6.04 6.28
CA GLY A 262 -19.47 -4.79 6.89
C GLY A 262 -20.54 -3.69 6.79
N ALA A 263 -21.15 -3.52 5.62
CA ALA A 263 -22.22 -2.56 5.42
C ALA A 263 -23.45 -2.87 6.29
N ALA A 264 -23.81 -4.15 6.45
CA ALA A 264 -24.91 -4.57 7.30
C ALA A 264 -24.61 -4.35 8.80
N LEU A 265 -23.40 -4.71 9.25
CA LEU A 265 -22.92 -4.50 10.62
C LEU A 265 -22.94 -3.00 10.97
N LEU A 266 -22.43 -2.18 10.06
CA LEU A 266 -22.20 -0.76 10.31
C LEU A 266 -23.42 0.11 9.97
N GLY A 267 -24.37 -0.40 9.18
CA GLY A 267 -25.64 0.28 8.88
C GLY A 267 -26.59 0.38 10.08
N GLY A 268 -26.39 -0.45 11.11
CA GLY A 268 -27.08 -0.35 12.40
C GLY A 268 -26.48 0.69 13.34
N LEU A 269 -25.28 1.20 13.04
CA LEU A 269 -24.66 2.25 13.82
C LEU A 269 -25.38 3.57 13.59
N ARG A 270 -25.64 4.28 14.68
CA ARG A 270 -26.36 5.55 14.70
C ARG A 270 -25.46 6.60 15.34
N GLY A 271 -25.54 7.83 14.83
CA GLY A 271 -24.81 8.96 15.40
C GLY A 271 -23.46 9.25 14.74
N PHE A 272 -23.08 8.54 13.69
CA PHE A 272 -21.94 8.90 12.84
C PHE A 272 -22.35 9.98 11.81
N PRO A 273 -21.40 10.82 11.36
CA PRO A 273 -21.66 11.71 10.23
C PRO A 273 -22.03 10.89 8.99
N GLY A 274 -23.23 11.09 8.45
CA GLY A 274 -23.67 10.41 7.22
C GLY A 274 -23.93 8.91 7.39
N ASP A 275 -24.52 8.47 8.51
CA ASP A 275 -24.84 7.06 8.84
C ASP A 275 -25.24 6.17 7.64
N SER A 276 -26.13 6.64 6.77
CA SER A 276 -26.57 5.89 5.57
C SER A 276 -25.52 5.85 4.46
N SER A 277 -24.76 6.93 4.28
CA SER A 277 -23.67 7.02 3.30
C SER A 277 -22.45 6.18 3.71
N LEU A 278 -22.21 5.98 5.00
CA LEU A 278 -21.09 5.15 5.48
C LEU A 278 -21.26 3.69 5.04
N SER A 279 -22.43 3.11 5.32
CA SER A 279 -22.79 1.74 4.89
C SER A 279 -22.71 1.59 3.37
N GLU A 280 -23.14 2.62 2.62
CA GLU A 280 -23.02 2.63 1.16
C GLU A 280 -21.56 2.55 0.70
N VAL A 281 -20.68 3.43 1.20
CA VAL A 281 -19.24 3.44 0.85
C VAL A 281 -18.58 2.12 1.20
N ILE A 282 -18.88 1.57 2.38
CA ILE A 282 -18.37 0.25 2.80
C ILE A 282 -18.88 -0.86 1.87
N SER A 283 -20.14 -0.82 1.42
CA SER A 283 -20.63 -1.85 0.49
C SER A 283 -20.02 -1.76 -0.91
N GLN A 284 -19.44 -0.61 -1.28
CA GLN A 284 -19.02 -0.27 -2.64
C GLN A 284 -17.50 -0.14 -2.82
N HIS A 285 -16.69 -0.36 -1.79
CA HIS A 285 -15.25 -0.08 -1.86
C HIS A 285 -14.44 -1.01 -2.78
N HIS A 286 -15.05 -2.07 -3.33
CA HIS A 286 -14.48 -2.87 -4.42
C HIS A 286 -15.27 -2.77 -5.74
N GLU A 287 -16.21 -1.82 -5.83
CA GLU A 287 -16.94 -1.57 -7.06
C GLU A 287 -16.10 -0.73 -8.04
N ARG A 288 -16.32 -0.96 -9.33
CA ARG A 288 -15.52 -0.41 -10.43
C ARG A 288 -16.40 0.36 -11.38
N LEU A 289 -15.87 1.40 -12.03
CA LEU A 289 -16.67 2.25 -12.92
C LEU A 289 -17.26 1.51 -14.12
N ASP A 290 -16.58 0.44 -14.56
CA ASP A 290 -16.94 -0.43 -15.68
C ASP A 290 -17.92 -1.55 -15.29
N GLY A 291 -18.31 -1.66 -14.02
CA GLY A 291 -19.19 -2.72 -13.51
C GLY A 291 -18.54 -4.09 -13.34
N THR A 292 -17.20 -4.20 -13.45
CA THR A 292 -16.49 -5.48 -13.23
C THR A 292 -16.15 -5.74 -11.76
N GLY A 293 -16.43 -4.78 -10.88
CA GLY A 293 -16.24 -4.89 -9.43
C GLY A 293 -17.28 -5.77 -8.73
N TYR A 294 -17.26 -5.75 -7.40
CA TYR A 294 -18.16 -6.54 -6.56
C TYR A 294 -18.56 -5.72 -5.31
N PRO A 295 -19.63 -6.11 -4.59
CA PRO A 295 -20.49 -7.29 -4.76
C PRO A 295 -21.65 -7.12 -5.74
N ARG A 296 -22.06 -5.89 -6.07
CA ARG A 296 -23.26 -5.57 -6.85
C ARG A 296 -22.99 -5.27 -8.32
N ARG A 297 -21.72 -5.12 -8.72
CA ARG A 297 -21.32 -4.84 -10.13
C ARG A 297 -21.91 -3.52 -10.61
N LEU A 298 -21.78 -2.48 -9.80
CA LEU A 298 -22.33 -1.16 -10.08
C LEU A 298 -21.55 -0.48 -11.20
N HIS A 299 -22.25 0.26 -12.06
CA HIS A 299 -21.63 1.12 -13.07
C HIS A 299 -21.48 2.56 -12.58
N THR A 300 -20.65 3.34 -13.26
CA THR A 300 -20.27 4.73 -12.93
C THR A 300 -21.37 5.59 -12.28
N TYR A 301 -22.58 5.65 -12.85
CA TYR A 301 -23.65 6.52 -12.36
C TYR A 301 -24.21 6.10 -10.98
N ALA A 302 -24.00 4.85 -10.58
CA ALA A 302 -24.45 4.30 -9.30
C ALA A 302 -23.40 4.40 -8.19
N LEU A 303 -22.17 4.81 -8.51
CA LEU A 303 -21.09 5.01 -7.54
C LEU A 303 -20.95 6.48 -7.19
N ASN A 304 -21.27 6.81 -5.94
CA ASN A 304 -21.08 8.16 -5.40
C ASN A 304 -19.57 8.52 -5.32
N GLU A 305 -19.26 9.81 -5.15
CA GLU A 305 -17.88 10.28 -5.14
C GLU A 305 -17.02 9.69 -4.00
N HIS A 306 -17.61 9.37 -2.85
CA HIS A 306 -16.89 8.80 -1.71
C HIS A 306 -16.54 7.33 -1.95
N SER A 307 -17.44 6.57 -2.56
CA SER A 307 -17.20 5.17 -2.94
C SER A 307 -16.09 5.08 -3.98
N ARG A 308 -16.06 5.99 -4.97
CA ARG A 308 -14.96 6.05 -5.96
C ARG A 308 -13.62 6.35 -5.32
N ARG A 309 -13.58 7.34 -4.41
CA ARG A 309 -12.38 7.68 -3.62
C ARG A 309 -11.88 6.50 -2.80
N MET A 310 -12.79 5.84 -2.09
CA MET A 310 -12.46 4.67 -1.28
C MET A 310 -11.90 3.54 -2.15
N ALA A 311 -12.59 3.21 -3.25
CA ALA A 311 -12.21 2.07 -4.07
C ALA A 311 -10.83 2.24 -4.73
N VAL A 312 -10.47 3.46 -5.14
CA VAL A 312 -9.12 3.75 -5.65
C VAL A 312 -8.05 3.59 -4.57
N VAL A 313 -8.31 4.05 -3.35
CA VAL A 313 -7.37 3.93 -2.22
C VAL A 313 -7.20 2.45 -1.83
N CYS A 314 -8.29 1.70 -1.68
CA CYS A 314 -8.28 0.27 -1.40
C CYS A 314 -7.49 -0.47 -2.48
N ARG A 315 -7.78 -0.23 -3.76
CA ARG A 315 -7.08 -0.88 -4.88
C ARG A 315 -5.58 -0.63 -4.87
N TYR A 316 -5.15 0.60 -4.60
CA TYR A 316 -3.72 0.91 -4.50
C TYR A 316 -3.04 0.09 -3.39
N LEU A 317 -3.66 0.04 -2.21
CA LEU A 317 -3.11 -0.68 -1.06
C LEU A 317 -3.14 -2.19 -1.25
N GLU A 318 -4.18 -2.74 -1.87
CA GLU A 318 -4.26 -4.15 -2.28
C GLU A 318 -3.08 -4.52 -3.18
N LEU A 319 -2.88 -3.77 -4.27
CA LEU A 319 -1.78 -4.00 -5.22
C LEU A 319 -0.41 -3.89 -4.54
N LYS A 320 -0.23 -2.89 -3.66
CA LYS A 320 1.01 -2.70 -2.90
C LYS A 320 1.26 -3.85 -1.93
N ASN A 321 0.21 -4.33 -1.26
CA ASN A 321 0.35 -5.31 -0.18
C ASN A 321 0.24 -6.76 -0.68
N ASN A 322 -0.22 -7.00 -1.91
CA ASN A 322 -0.32 -8.32 -2.53
C ASN A 322 0.62 -8.47 -3.73
N ARG A 323 1.79 -9.07 -3.47
CA ARG A 323 2.84 -9.27 -4.50
C ARG A 323 2.39 -10.14 -5.68
N ARG A 324 1.40 -11.03 -5.50
CA ARG A 324 0.96 -11.94 -6.56
C ARG A 324 0.28 -11.20 -7.70
N GLU A 325 -0.50 -10.17 -7.39
CA GLU A 325 -1.25 -9.41 -8.39
C GLU A 325 -0.34 -8.66 -9.35
N LEU A 326 0.81 -8.18 -8.88
CA LEU A 326 1.80 -7.49 -9.71
C LEU A 326 2.53 -8.42 -10.69
N THR A 327 2.58 -9.71 -10.38
CA THR A 327 3.23 -10.72 -11.25
C THR A 327 2.33 -11.23 -12.37
N ALA A 328 1.02 -11.02 -12.26
CA ALA A 328 0.06 -11.43 -13.27
C ALA A 328 0.27 -10.69 -14.60
N ASP A 329 0.65 -9.40 -14.60
CA ASP A 329 0.84 -8.55 -15.79
C ASP A 329 2.29 -8.46 -16.31
N GLY A 330 3.16 -9.40 -15.90
CA GLY A 330 4.53 -9.47 -16.39
C GLY A 330 5.50 -8.42 -15.83
N ILE A 331 5.10 -7.65 -14.81
CA ILE A 331 6.05 -6.93 -13.95
C ILE A 331 6.73 -7.97 -13.07
N ARG A 332 7.75 -8.64 -13.62
CA ARG A 332 8.69 -9.41 -12.82
C ARG A 332 9.59 -8.43 -12.09
N SER A 333 9.13 -7.85 -10.99
CA SER A 333 10.05 -7.25 -10.02
C SER A 333 10.77 -8.41 -9.33
N TYR A 334 11.84 -8.91 -9.98
CA TYR A 334 12.71 -9.93 -9.39
C TYR A 334 13.34 -9.43 -8.08
N ASP A 335 13.42 -8.12 -7.93
CA ASP A 335 13.81 -7.45 -6.70
C ASP A 335 12.54 -6.86 -6.07
N MET A 336 12.26 -7.21 -4.82
CA MET A 336 11.12 -6.78 -3.98
C MET A 336 11.03 -5.26 -3.75
N GLU A 337 11.83 -4.50 -4.49
CA GLU A 337 12.24 -3.13 -4.26
C GLU A 337 11.37 -2.10 -5.03
N GLU A 338 10.45 -2.55 -5.90
CA GLU A 338 9.61 -1.69 -6.75
C GLU A 338 8.09 -1.92 -6.59
N VAL A 339 7.65 -2.61 -5.53
CA VAL A 339 6.25 -3.05 -5.34
C VAL A 339 5.25 -1.88 -5.38
N ALA A 340 5.58 -0.75 -4.73
CA ALA A 340 4.72 0.44 -4.74
C ALA A 340 4.61 1.07 -6.14
N PHE A 341 5.67 1.07 -6.94
CA PHE A 341 5.62 1.55 -8.34
C PHE A 341 4.89 0.63 -9.27
N ALA A 342 5.10 -0.67 -9.13
CA ALA A 342 4.30 -1.65 -9.85
C ALA A 342 2.80 -1.47 -9.52
N ALA A 343 2.45 -1.25 -8.25
CA ALA A 343 1.08 -0.96 -7.83
C ALA A 343 0.53 0.33 -8.44
N ALA A 344 1.30 1.43 -8.39
CA ALA A 344 0.91 2.69 -8.99
C ALA A 344 0.74 2.60 -10.52
N LEU A 345 1.65 1.92 -11.20
CA LEU A 345 1.60 1.70 -12.65
C LEU A 345 0.40 0.85 -13.04
N GLN A 346 0.11 -0.18 -12.27
CA GLN A 346 -1.06 -1.02 -12.52
C GLN A 346 -2.35 -0.24 -12.33
N LEU A 347 -2.50 0.48 -11.21
CA LEU A 347 -3.66 1.32 -10.95
C LEU A 347 -3.86 2.38 -12.06
N TYR A 348 -2.78 3.02 -12.49
CA TYR A 348 -2.79 3.99 -13.59
C TYR A 348 -3.29 3.38 -14.91
N ARG A 349 -2.87 2.15 -15.23
CA ARG A 349 -3.35 1.42 -16.42
C ARG A 349 -4.80 0.98 -16.31
N GLU A 350 -5.23 0.56 -15.13
CA GLU A 350 -6.64 0.23 -14.86
C GLU A 350 -7.53 1.49 -15.00
N ALA A 351 -7.06 2.65 -14.53
CA ALA A 351 -7.75 3.93 -14.70
C ALA A 351 -7.92 4.33 -16.17
N LYS A 352 -6.86 4.21 -16.98
CA LYS A 352 -6.90 4.44 -18.43
C LYS A 352 -7.90 3.55 -19.18
N ARG A 353 -8.17 2.36 -18.65
CA ARG A 353 -9.17 1.43 -19.19
C ARG A 353 -10.60 1.80 -18.78
N GLY A 354 -10.78 2.84 -17.97
CA GLY A 354 -12.08 3.27 -17.46
C GLY A 354 -12.56 2.44 -16.28
N GLU A 355 -11.69 1.64 -15.65
CA GLU A 355 -12.07 0.77 -14.53
C GLU A 355 -12.17 1.57 -13.21
N TRP A 356 -11.42 2.67 -13.11
CA TRP A 356 -11.36 3.57 -11.95
C TRP A 356 -11.56 5.03 -12.34
N ASP A 357 -12.01 5.84 -11.37
CA ASP A 357 -12.17 7.29 -11.57
C ASP A 357 -10.82 7.97 -11.78
N GLN A 358 -10.57 8.43 -13.01
CA GLN A 358 -9.26 8.97 -13.41
C GLN A 358 -8.82 10.14 -12.52
N ARG A 359 -9.73 11.07 -12.20
CA ARG A 359 -9.41 12.23 -11.35
C ARG A 359 -8.99 11.78 -9.95
N THR A 360 -9.70 10.80 -9.39
CA THR A 360 -9.36 10.22 -8.09
C THR A 360 -8.00 9.52 -8.12
N VAL A 361 -7.71 8.76 -9.16
CA VAL A 361 -6.39 8.11 -9.35
C VAL A 361 -5.28 9.16 -9.47
N ASP A 362 -5.48 10.21 -10.27
CA ASP A 362 -4.50 11.29 -10.43
C ASP A 362 -4.24 12.02 -9.10
N HIS A 363 -5.30 12.29 -8.32
CA HIS A 363 -5.16 12.89 -6.98
C HIS A 363 -4.35 11.99 -6.04
N THR A 364 -4.67 10.70 -5.99
CA THR A 364 -3.97 9.72 -5.13
C THR A 364 -2.49 9.59 -5.54
N LEU A 365 -2.20 9.43 -6.83
CA LEU A 365 -0.84 9.25 -7.33
C LEU A 365 0.02 10.50 -7.19
N SER A 366 -0.53 11.68 -7.53
CA SER A 366 0.18 12.96 -7.35
C SER A 366 0.44 13.29 -5.88
N ALA A 367 -0.44 12.83 -4.97
CA ALA A 367 -0.20 12.99 -3.56
C ALA A 367 1.00 12.17 -3.09
N LEU A 368 1.10 10.90 -3.53
CA LEU A 368 2.21 10.00 -3.19
C LEU A 368 3.57 10.56 -3.67
N ASP A 369 3.62 11.09 -4.90
CA ASP A 369 4.73 11.91 -5.38
C ASP A 369 4.26 12.78 -6.56
N THR A 370 4.54 14.08 -6.49
CA THR A 370 4.16 15.05 -7.53
C THR A 370 4.66 14.70 -8.93
N ASN A 371 5.77 13.97 -9.05
CA ASN A 371 6.38 13.57 -10.32
C ASN A 371 5.94 12.18 -10.80
N LEU A 372 5.24 11.42 -9.95
CA LEU A 372 4.81 10.06 -10.25
C LEU A 372 3.96 9.98 -11.52
N PRO A 373 2.94 10.84 -11.73
CA PRO A 373 2.11 10.75 -12.93
C PRO A 373 2.90 10.84 -14.24
N GLU A 374 3.96 11.66 -14.30
CA GLU A 374 4.81 11.77 -15.49
C GLU A 374 5.66 10.51 -15.70
N ALA A 375 6.27 9.98 -14.65
CA ALA A 375 7.06 8.76 -14.77
C ALA A 375 6.20 7.54 -15.17
N LEU A 376 4.96 7.46 -14.68
CA LEU A 376 4.02 6.42 -15.08
C LEU A 376 3.65 6.57 -16.56
N ARG A 377 3.41 7.81 -17.04
CA ARG A 377 3.20 8.10 -18.46
C ARG A 377 4.37 7.62 -19.31
N GLU A 378 5.60 8.00 -18.97
CA GLU A 378 6.80 7.61 -19.72
C GLU A 378 7.02 6.09 -19.72
N THR A 379 6.76 5.44 -18.60
CA THR A 379 6.98 3.99 -18.43
C THR A 379 5.94 3.20 -19.21
N ASP A 380 4.69 3.67 -19.22
CA ASP A 380 3.61 3.05 -19.98
C ASP A 380 3.85 3.15 -21.50
N GLN A 381 4.34 4.30 -21.99
CA GLN A 381 4.66 4.52 -23.42
C GLN A 381 5.75 3.58 -23.95
N LYS A 382 6.69 3.16 -23.09
CA LYS A 382 7.82 2.29 -23.48
C LYS A 382 7.44 0.80 -23.55
N ASN A 383 6.23 0.42 -23.12
CA ASN A 383 5.78 -0.97 -23.13
C ASN A 383 4.93 -1.26 -24.39
N ASP A 384 5.18 -2.41 -25.03
CA ASP A 384 4.44 -2.87 -26.19
C ASP A 384 2.99 -3.27 -25.83
N LEU A 385 2.03 -2.83 -26.65
CA LEU A 385 0.60 -3.15 -26.57
C LEU A 385 0.32 -4.67 -26.57
N PHE A 386 1.19 -5.47 -27.20
CA PHE A 386 1.05 -6.93 -27.23
C PHE A 386 1.36 -7.60 -25.89
N SER A 387 2.28 -7.05 -25.10
CA SER A 387 2.61 -7.57 -23.76
C SER A 387 1.42 -7.41 -22.79
N LEU A 388 0.62 -6.35 -22.97
CA LEU A 388 -0.54 -6.04 -22.12
C LEU A 388 -1.76 -6.96 -22.36
N LYS A 389 -1.94 -7.51 -23.57
CA LYS A 389 -3.08 -8.39 -23.89
C LYS A 389 -2.96 -9.79 -23.29
N ARG A 390 -1.73 -10.29 -23.07
CA ARG A 390 -1.48 -11.67 -22.63
C ARG A 390 -1.95 -11.95 -21.20
N PHE A 391 -2.10 -10.91 -20.39
CA PHE A 391 -2.27 -11.03 -18.94
C PHE A 391 -3.66 -10.62 -18.44
N GLN A 392 -4.56 -10.23 -19.35
CA GLN A 392 -5.96 -9.89 -19.06
C GLN A 392 -6.80 -11.02 -18.41
N HIS A 393 -6.26 -12.24 -18.29
CA HIS A 393 -7.00 -13.45 -17.97
C HIS A 393 -6.94 -13.90 -16.50
N TYR A 394 -6.25 -13.18 -15.62
CA TYR A 394 -6.20 -13.54 -14.19
C TYR A 394 -6.56 -12.32 -13.32
N ARG A 395 -7.84 -12.22 -12.92
CA ARG A 395 -8.37 -11.17 -12.03
C ARG A 395 -8.89 -11.80 -10.76
N GLN A 396 -8.06 -11.94 -9.71
CA GLN A 396 -8.51 -12.52 -8.43
C GLN A 396 -9.52 -11.63 -7.68
N ASP A 397 -9.58 -10.35 -8.03
CA ASP A 397 -10.47 -9.31 -7.52
C ASP A 397 -11.82 -9.23 -8.28
N ALA A 398 -12.01 -10.05 -9.33
CA ALA A 398 -13.31 -10.21 -9.95
C ALA A 398 -14.04 -11.36 -9.26
N SER A 399 -15.28 -11.14 -8.78
CA SER A 399 -16.11 -12.25 -8.29
C SER A 399 -16.36 -13.24 -9.43
N HIS A 400 -15.59 -14.32 -9.48
CA HIS A 400 -15.74 -15.35 -10.52
C HIS A 400 -17.02 -16.18 -10.31
N THR A 401 -17.68 -16.03 -9.17
CA THR A 401 -18.92 -16.71 -8.82
C THR A 401 -20.06 -15.72 -8.66
N GLN A 402 -21.22 -16.00 -9.27
CA GLN A 402 -22.44 -15.26 -8.98
C GLN A 402 -22.80 -15.47 -7.49
N PRO A 403 -23.23 -14.42 -6.77
CA PRO A 403 -23.72 -14.59 -5.40
C PRO A 403 -24.86 -15.62 -5.40
N MET A 404 -24.83 -16.58 -4.46
CA MET A 404 -25.93 -17.53 -4.32
C MET A 404 -27.23 -16.76 -4.06
N LYS A 405 -28.34 -17.21 -4.66
CA LYS A 405 -29.66 -16.68 -4.33
C LYS A 405 -29.84 -16.74 -2.81
N PRO A 406 -30.36 -15.67 -2.17
CA PRO A 406 -30.60 -15.67 -0.74
C PRO A 406 -31.45 -16.90 -0.37
N HIS A 407 -31.05 -17.61 0.67
CA HIS A 407 -31.73 -18.81 1.19
C HIS A 407 -33.08 -18.49 1.86
N ILE A 408 -33.50 -17.23 1.79
CA ILE A 408 -34.83 -16.77 2.21
C ILE A 408 -35.80 -17.07 1.08
N HIS A 409 -36.37 -18.27 1.09
CA HIS A 409 -37.61 -18.51 0.38
C HIS A 409 -38.71 -17.74 1.13
N SER A 410 -39.24 -16.66 0.52
CA SER A 410 -40.53 -16.15 0.95
C SER A 410 -41.52 -17.30 0.78
N SER A 411 -42.06 -17.82 1.88
CA SER A 411 -43.15 -18.78 1.86
C SER A 411 -44.44 -18.08 1.41
N SER A 412 -44.47 -17.57 0.19
CA SER A 412 -45.72 -17.28 -0.49
C SER A 412 -46.28 -18.62 -0.95
N LYS A 413 -47.15 -19.19 -0.11
CA LYS A 413 -48.11 -20.20 -0.56
C LYS A 413 -49.08 -19.51 -1.53
N HIS A 414 -48.63 -19.30 -2.75
CA HIS A 414 -49.50 -19.05 -3.90
C HIS A 414 -48.82 -19.66 -5.11
N GLU A 415 -49.18 -20.91 -5.41
CA GLU A 415 -49.47 -21.43 -6.74
C GLU A 415 -49.54 -22.95 -6.69
N SER A 416 -50.76 -23.46 -6.47
CA SER A 416 -51.13 -24.82 -6.89
C SER A 416 -52.28 -24.70 -7.87
N VAL A 417 -52.03 -24.08 -9.03
CA VAL A 417 -52.90 -24.18 -10.20
C VAL A 417 -52.04 -24.11 -11.45
N LYS A 418 -51.58 -25.29 -11.92
CA LYS A 418 -51.48 -25.71 -13.33
C LYS A 418 -50.44 -26.83 -13.46
N GLN A 419 -50.92 -28.06 -13.36
CA GLN A 419 -50.39 -29.19 -14.14
C GLN A 419 -51.47 -30.28 -14.15
N ALA A 420 -52.50 -30.01 -14.94
CA ALA A 420 -53.51 -30.99 -15.37
C ALA A 420 -53.76 -30.76 -16.86
N SER A 421 -52.72 -30.93 -17.66
CA SER A 421 -52.79 -31.08 -19.11
C SER A 421 -51.42 -31.54 -19.58
N GLU A 422 -51.26 -32.86 -19.70
CA GLU A 422 -50.27 -33.58 -20.53
C GLU A 422 -50.02 -34.95 -19.90
N ASN A 423 -51.00 -35.85 -20.08
CA ASN A 423 -50.78 -37.30 -20.11
C ASN A 423 -51.94 -37.91 -20.90
N GLN A 424 -51.93 -37.66 -22.21
CA GLN A 424 -52.53 -38.51 -23.24
C GLN A 424 -51.59 -38.47 -24.45
N GLN A 425 -51.37 -39.65 -25.04
CA GLN A 425 -50.36 -40.00 -26.09
C GLN A 425 -48.99 -40.29 -25.45
N GLU A 426 -48.38 -41.47 -25.47
CA GLU A 426 -48.48 -42.78 -26.15
C GLU A 426 -48.03 -43.80 -25.06
N SER A 427 -48.41 -45.07 -24.92
CA SER A 427 -48.80 -46.15 -25.82
C SER A 427 -49.43 -47.25 -24.97
#